data_AF-A0AA42NRD4-F1
#
_entry.id   AF-A0AA42NRD4-F1
#
_cell.length_a   1.000
_cell.length_b   1.000
_cell.length_c   1.000
_cell.angle_alpha   90.00
_cell.angle_beta   90.00
_cell.angle_gamma   90.00
#
_symmetry.space_group_name_H-M   'P 1'
#
loop_
_entity.id
_entity.type
_entity.pdbx_description
1 polymer ?
#
loop_
_entity_poly.entity_id
_entity_poly.type
_entity_poly.pdbx_seq_one_letter_code
_entity_poly.pdbx_strand_id
1 'polypeptide(L)' 'MPDGEDWLLRPVIKGMCRFESLKDGTLDLADIALMNDALNVVVDNERLASEQK' A
#
# COMPACT_ATOMS: atom_id res chain seq x y z
N MET A 1 -5.64 15.38 8.26
CA MET A 1 -4.38 15.22 7.50
C MET A 1 -3.75 14.00 8.10
N PRO A 2 -3.69 12.86 7.40
CA PRO A 2 -3.13 11.67 7.96
C PRO A 2 -1.60 11.80 7.94
N ASP A 3 -0.96 11.34 8.99
CA ASP A 3 0.27 11.91 9.53
C ASP A 3 1.52 11.39 8.78
N GLY A 4 1.37 11.04 7.50
CA GLY A 4 2.33 10.23 6.73
C GLY A 4 2.33 8.75 7.17
N GLU A 5 1.90 8.46 8.40
CA GLU A 5 1.86 7.10 8.95
C GLU A 5 0.93 6.17 8.17
N ASP A 6 -0.24 6.66 7.72
CA ASP A 6 -1.15 5.86 6.89
C ASP A 6 -0.51 5.37 5.59
N TRP A 7 0.35 6.20 4.97
CA TRP A 7 1.03 5.83 3.73
C TRP A 7 1.99 4.66 3.97
N LEU A 8 2.70 4.64 5.11
CA LEU A 8 3.60 3.55 5.50
C LEU A 8 2.83 2.28 5.90
N LEU A 9 1.69 2.42 6.59
CA LEU A 9 0.94 1.29 7.13
C LEU A 9 -0.01 0.65 6.11
N ARG A 10 -0.32 1.32 5.00
CA ARG A 10 -1.27 0.84 4.00
C ARG A 10 -0.94 -0.57 3.45
N PRO A 11 0.31 -0.92 3.09
CA PRO A 11 0.66 -2.29 2.70
C PRO A 11 0.56 -3.31 3.84
N VAL A 12 0.85 -2.89 5.08
CA VAL A 12 0.74 -3.74 6.28
C VAL A 12 -0.72 -4.10 6.53
N ILE A 13 -1.63 -3.12 6.50
CA ILE A 13 -3.07 -3.31 6.68
C ILE A 13 -3.65 -4.21 5.57
N LYS A 14 -3.12 -4.12 4.36
CA LYS A 14 -3.49 -4.97 3.22
C LYS A 14 -2.81 -6.35 3.25
N GLY A 15 -1.97 -6.64 4.23
CA GLY A 15 -1.31 -7.94 4.41
C GLY A 15 -0.18 -8.22 3.40
N MET A 16 0.34 -7.18 2.73
CA MET A 16 1.45 -7.33 1.77
C MET A 16 2.80 -7.49 2.46
N CYS A 17 2.94 -6.93 3.67
CA CYS A 17 4.14 -7.06 4.49
C CYS A 17 3.81 -7.05 5.99
N ARG A 18 4.80 -7.42 6.81
CA ARG A 18 4.70 -7.38 8.28
C ARG A 18 5.11 -6.03 8.82
N PHE A 19 4.48 -5.59 9.91
CA PHE A 19 4.85 -4.33 10.57
C PHE A 19 6.28 -4.35 11.11
N GLU A 20 6.71 -5.52 11.61
CA GLU A 20 8.07 -5.72 12.10
C GLU A 20 9.12 -5.47 11.00
N SER A 21 8.78 -5.74 9.73
CA SER A 21 9.68 -5.53 8.60
C SER A 21 9.98 -4.06 8.29
N LEU A 22 9.11 -3.15 8.75
CA LEU A 22 9.37 -1.71 8.71
C LEU A 22 10.36 -1.28 9.81
N LYS A 23 10.30 -1.96 10.96
CA LYS A 23 11.10 -1.63 12.14
C LYS A 23 12.50 -2.23 12.09
N ASP A 24 12.62 -3.44 11.56
CA ASP A 24 13.89 -4.14 11.43
C ASP A 24 14.68 -3.71 10.18
N GLY A 25 14.07 -2.91 9.29
CA GLY A 25 14.69 -2.39 8.07
C GLY A 25 14.79 -3.42 6.94
N THR A 26 14.10 -4.56 7.03
CA THR A 26 14.01 -5.54 5.94
C THR A 26 13.39 -4.94 4.68
N LEU A 27 12.46 -4.00 4.86
CA LEU A 27 11.85 -3.23 3.77
C LEU A 27 12.28 -1.78 3.87
N ASP A 28 12.58 -1.19 2.71
CA ASP A 28 12.88 0.22 2.60
C ASP A 28 11.67 1.04 2.10
N LEU A 29 11.86 2.35 1.97
CA LEU A 29 10.80 3.25 1.49
C LEU A 29 10.43 2.99 0.02
N ALA A 30 11.34 2.48 -0.80
CA ALA A 30 11.06 2.17 -2.19
C ALA A 30 10.18 0.91 -2.30
N ASP A 31 10.40 -0.09 -1.44
CA ASP A 31 9.52 -1.25 -1.34
C ASP A 31 8.08 -0.82 -0.98
N ILE A 32 7.94 0.08 0.01
CA ILE A 32 6.63 0.59 0.43
C ILE A 32 5.97 1.44 -0.64
N ALA A 33 6.74 2.26 -1.36
CA ALA A 33 6.23 3.02 -2.51
C ALA A 33 5.69 2.09 -3.59
N LEU A 34 6.44 1.03 -3.94
CA LEU A 34 6.03 0.05 -4.94
C LEU A 34 4.74 -0.68 -4.54
N MET A 35 4.62 -1.09 -3.28
CA MET A 35 3.39 -1.73 -2.79
C MET A 35 2.19 -0.78 -2.84
N ASN A 36 2.39 0.50 -2.50
CA ASN A 36 1.34 1.50 -2.58
C ASN A 36 0.90 1.77 -4.03
N ASP A 37 1.82 1.79 -4.98
CA ASP A 37 1.52 1.92 -6.40
C ASP A 37 0.69 0.73 -6.90
N ALA A 38 1.07 -0.50 -6.51
CA ALA A 38 0.29 -1.69 -6.83
C ALA A 38 -1.15 -1.61 -6.27
N LEU A 39 -1.31 -1.15 -5.04
CA LEU A 39 -2.64 -0.94 -4.44
C LEU A 39 -3.46 0.12 -5.17
N ASN A 40 -2.84 1.18 -5.68
CA ASN A 40 -3.53 2.20 -6.47
C ASN A 40 -4.07 1.60 -7.78
N VAL A 41 -3.26 0.80 -8.48
CA VAL A 41 -3.68 0.13 -9.71
C VAL A 41 -4.88 -0.80 -9.45
N VAL A 42 -4.88 -1.54 -8.33
CA VAL A 42 -6.02 -2.40 -7.97
C VAL A 42 -7.29 -1.57 -7.78
N VAL A 43 -7.22 -0.48 -7.02
CA VAL A 43 -8.37 0.41 -6.79
C VAL A 43 -8.87 1.04 -8.09
N ASP A 44 -7.96 1.48 -8.96
CA ASP A 44 -8.33 2.05 -10.26
C ASP A 44 -9.02 1.02 -11.14
N ASN A 45 -8.52 -0.23 -11.16
CA ASN A 45 -9.14 -1.33 -11.90
C ASN A 45 -10.55 -1.65 -11.36
N GLU A 46 -10.71 -1.72 -10.05
CA GLU A 46 -12.01 -1.94 -9.40
C GLU A 46 -13.02 -0.84 -9.75
N ARG A 47 -12.57 0.43 -9.70
CA ARG A 47 -13.37 1.59 -10.08
C ARG A 47 -13.81 1.50 -11.53
N LEU A 48 -12.87 1.31 -12.47
CA LEU A 48 -13.17 1.18 -13.90
C LEU A 48 -14.08 -0.02 -14.20
N ALA A 49 -13.92 -1.14 -13.49
CA ALA A 49 -14.79 -2.31 -13.63
C ALA A 49 -16.21 -2.06 -13.09
N SER A 50 -16.34 -1.25 -12.04
CA SER A 50 -17.65 -0.86 -11.49
C SER A 50 -18.41 0.13 -12.38
N GLU A 51 -17.69 1.03 -13.07
CA GLU A 51 -18.27 2.02 -14.00
C GLU A 51 -18.73 1.39 -15.32
N GLN A 52 -18.25 0.18 -15.64
CA GLN A 52 -18.61 -0.58 -16.86
C GLN A 52 -19.76 -1.58 -16.65
N LYS A 53 -20.36 -1.66 -15.45
CA LYS A 53 -21.52 -2.50 -15.13
C LYS A 53 -22.80 -1.67 -15.09
#